data_AF-A0A392S1A7-F1
#
_entry.id   AF-A0A392S1A7-F1
#
_cell.length_a   1.000
_cell.length_b   1.000
_cell.length_c   1.000
_cell.angle_alpha   90.00
_cell.angle_beta   90.00
_cell.angle_gamma   90.00
#
_symmetry.space_group_name_H-M   'P 1'
#
loop_
_entity.id
_entity.type
_entity.pdbx_description
1 polymer ?
#
loop_
_entity_poly.entity_id
_entity_poly.type
_entity_poly.pdbx_seq_one_letter_code
_entity_poly.pdbx_strand_id
1 'polypeptide(L)'
;VPATSIKLDIPRFDGSDPMGWIFKINQFFDYHLTPDEQRLRIASFYMDGEALPWFQWMHSNGQILTWPSFLHALETRFAPSQYEDPKGALFKLTQTGSVKDYQGQFELLANRITG
;
A
#
# COMPACT_ATOMS: atom_id res chain seq x y z
N VAL A 1 33.37 -11.35 -1.85
CA VAL A 1 32.82 -10.03 -2.25
C VAL A 1 31.73 -9.66 -1.28
N PRO A 2 31.80 -8.51 -0.58
CA PRO A 2 30.68 -8.11 0.24
C PRO A 2 29.52 -7.79 -0.71
N ALA A 3 28.38 -8.46 -0.51
CA ALA A 3 27.16 -8.11 -1.23
C ALA A 3 26.83 -6.66 -0.83
N THR A 4 26.86 -5.74 -1.79
CA THR A 4 26.32 -4.39 -1.61
C THR A 4 24.84 -4.55 -1.32
N SER A 5 24.47 -4.57 -0.05
CA SER A 5 23.06 -4.51 0.35
C SER A 5 22.52 -3.18 -0.15
N ILE A 6 21.57 -3.21 -1.08
CA ILE A 6 20.88 -2.01 -1.52
C ILE A 6 20.20 -1.44 -0.27
N LYS A 7 20.54 -0.21 0.10
CA LYS A 7 19.90 0.46 1.23
C LYS A 7 18.56 1.00 0.74
N LEU A 8 17.52 0.22 0.91
CA LEU A 8 16.14 0.64 0.67
C LEU A 8 15.62 1.35 1.91
N ASP A 9 14.97 2.49 1.73
CA ASP A 9 14.24 3.14 2.80
C ASP A 9 12.87 2.47 2.96
N ILE A 10 12.43 2.32 4.21
CA ILE A 10 11.11 1.76 4.50
C ILE A 10 10.05 2.81 4.10
N PRO A 11 9.05 2.43 3.27
CA PRO A 11 8.02 3.36 2.85
C PRO A 11 7.14 3.78 4.04
N ARG A 12 6.94 5.09 4.20
CA ARG A 12 5.97 5.67 5.16
C ARG A 12 4.56 5.58 4.60
N PHE A 13 3.57 5.45 5.49
CA PHE A 13 2.15 5.43 5.13
C PHE A 13 1.39 6.49 5.90
N ASP A 14 0.79 7.43 5.18
CA ASP A 14 -0.04 8.51 5.74
C ASP A 14 -1.54 8.30 5.54
N GLY A 15 -1.93 7.22 4.84
CA GLY A 15 -3.29 6.92 4.42
C GLY A 15 -3.50 7.00 2.91
N SER A 16 -2.54 7.54 2.15
CA SER A 16 -2.62 7.64 0.70
C SER A 16 -2.10 6.39 -0.01
N ASP A 17 -2.71 6.04 -1.16
CA ASP A 17 -2.31 4.91 -2.02
C ASP A 17 -2.00 3.60 -1.26
N PRO A 18 -2.99 3.00 -0.58
CA PRO A 18 -2.77 1.80 0.23
C PRO A 18 -2.20 0.65 -0.59
N MET A 19 -2.66 0.45 -1.83
CA MET A 19 -2.19 -0.65 -2.67
C MET A 19 -0.73 -0.48 -3.06
N GLY A 20 -0.33 0.73 -3.46
CA GLY A 20 1.08 1.03 -3.77
C GLY A 20 1.97 0.91 -2.53
N TRP A 21 1.49 1.31 -1.36
CA TRP A 21 2.23 1.14 -0.11
C TRP A 21 2.39 -0.35 0.27
N ILE A 22 1.30 -1.14 0.25
CA ILE A 22 1.31 -2.58 0.54
C ILE A 22 2.29 -3.31 -0.37
N PHE A 23 2.28 -2.99 -1.67
CA PHE A 23 3.22 -3.58 -2.62
C PHE A 23 4.67 -3.30 -2.24
N LYS A 24 5.01 -2.02 -1.99
CA LYS A 24 6.38 -1.60 -1.67
C LYS A 24 6.88 -2.19 -0.34
N ILE A 25 6.05 -2.18 0.71
CA ILE A 25 6.46 -2.66 2.02
C ILE A 25 6.66 -4.19 2.03
N ASN A 26 5.83 -4.95 1.28
CA ASN A 26 6.03 -6.39 1.12
C ASN A 26 7.32 -6.68 0.32
N GLN A 27 7.59 -5.97 -0.78
CA GLN A 27 8.85 -6.10 -1.52
C GLN A 27 10.08 -5.82 -0.63
N PHE A 28 10.00 -4.79 0.22
CA PHE A 28 11.05 -4.49 1.19
C PHE A 28 11.28 -5.67 2.15
N PHE A 29 10.22 -6.18 2.78
CA PHE A 29 10.34 -7.29 3.73
C PHE A 29 10.82 -8.58 3.08
N ASP A 30 10.38 -8.87 1.86
CA ASP A 30 10.80 -10.06 1.12
C ASP A 30 12.28 -9.97 0.72
N TYR A 31 12.74 -8.81 0.24
CA TYR A 31 14.15 -8.58 -0.07
C TYR A 31 15.06 -8.73 1.15
N HIS A 32 14.62 -8.21 2.31
CA HIS A 32 15.37 -8.30 3.56
C HIS A 32 15.13 -9.60 4.35
N LEU A 33 14.33 -10.54 3.83
CA LEU A 33 13.93 -11.78 4.51
C LEU A 33 13.39 -11.51 5.93
N THR A 34 12.59 -10.46 6.07
CA THR A 34 12.06 -10.03 7.36
C THR A 34 11.02 -11.04 7.87
N PRO A 35 11.20 -11.62 9.07
CA PRO A 35 10.25 -12.55 9.65
C PRO A 35 8.86 -11.92 9.84
N ASP A 36 7.80 -12.67 9.55
CA ASP A 36 6.41 -12.19 9.61
C ASP A 36 6.02 -11.57 10.95
N GLU A 37 6.51 -12.16 12.05
CA GLU A 37 6.29 -11.66 13.42
C GLU A 37 6.89 -10.26 13.67
N GLN A 38 7.88 -9.85 12.87
CA GLN A 38 8.54 -8.55 12.97
C GLN A 38 7.91 -7.51 12.04
N ARG A 39 7.30 -7.93 10.93
CA ARG A 39 6.76 -7.03 9.89
C ARG A 39 5.80 -5.99 10.46
N LEU A 40 4.82 -6.43 11.26
CA LEU A 40 3.83 -5.54 11.88
C LEU A 40 4.48 -4.52 12.83
N ARG A 41 5.43 -4.97 13.65
CA ARG A 41 6.16 -4.10 14.58
C ARG A 41 6.97 -3.06 13.79
N ILE A 42 7.67 -3.47 12.75
CA ILE A 42 8.46 -2.55 11.91
C ILE A 42 7.55 -1.53 11.24
N ALA A 43 6.47 -1.99 10.58
CA ALA A 43 5.53 -1.11 9.89
C ALA A 43 4.92 -0.03 10.81
N SER A 44 4.67 -0.37 12.09
CA SER A 44 4.12 0.59 13.06
C SER A 44 4.95 1.86 13.25
N PHE A 45 6.28 1.79 13.06
CA PHE A 45 7.17 2.96 13.17
C PHE A 45 7.08 3.91 11.98
N TYR A 46 6.49 3.47 10.87
CA TYR A 46 6.42 4.21 9.61
C TYR A 46 4.97 4.59 9.25
N MET A 47 4.06 4.48 10.23
CA MET A 47 2.71 5.02 10.14
C MET A 47 2.76 6.51 10.49
N ASP A 48 2.27 7.34 9.60
CA ASP A 48 2.21 8.80 9.74
C ASP A 48 0.79 9.30 9.47
N GLY A 49 0.60 10.62 9.57
CA GLY A 49 -0.62 11.29 9.14
C GLY A 49 -1.89 10.74 9.79
N GLU A 50 -2.94 10.56 8.98
CA GLU A 50 -4.23 10.05 9.45
C GLU A 50 -4.19 8.54 9.76
N ALA A 51 -3.19 7.83 9.22
CA ALA A 51 -3.06 6.39 9.43
C ALA A 51 -2.52 6.04 10.82
N LEU A 52 -1.71 6.91 11.45
CA LEU A 52 -1.14 6.65 12.78
C LEU A 52 -2.20 6.54 13.90
N PRO A 53 -3.12 7.52 14.09
CA PRO A 53 -4.15 7.40 15.11
C PRO A 53 -5.08 6.18 14.92
N TRP A 54 -5.41 5.87 13.66
CA TRP A 54 -6.19 4.68 13.32
C TRP A 54 -5.47 3.39 13.72
N PHE A 55 -4.18 3.27 13.39
CA PHE A 55 -3.38 2.10 13.75
C PHE A 55 -3.33 1.92 15.27
N GLN A 56 -3.06 3.00 16.01
CA GLN A 56 -3.01 2.97 17.48
C GLN A 56 -4.34 2.47 18.08
N TRP A 57 -5.47 2.94 17.55
CA TRP A 57 -6.78 2.49 18.01
C TRP A 57 -7.02 1.01 17.69
N MET A 58 -6.76 0.57 16.46
CA MET A 58 -6.93 -0.83 16.06
C MET A 58 -6.04 -1.78 16.89
N HIS A 59 -4.78 -1.41 17.10
CA HIS A 59 -3.82 -2.20 17.88
C HIS A 59 -4.23 -2.28 19.36
N SER A 60 -4.64 -1.16 19.96
CA SER A 60 -5.08 -1.12 21.37
C SER A 60 -6.35 -1.93 21.63
N ASN A 61 -7.22 -2.05 20.63
CA ASN A 61 -8.42 -2.88 20.69
C ASN A 61 -8.19 -4.34 20.24
N GLY A 62 -6.93 -4.75 20.03
CA GLY A 62 -6.56 -6.10 19.64
C GLY A 62 -7.11 -6.54 18.28
N GLN A 63 -7.42 -5.59 17.39
CA GLN A 63 -8.02 -5.87 16.07
C GLN A 63 -6.97 -6.18 14.99
N ILE A 64 -5.70 -5.80 15.21
CA ILE A 64 -4.59 -6.06 14.29
C ILE A 64 -3.44 -6.73 15.06
N LEU A 65 -3.45 -8.07 15.08
CA LEU A 65 -2.47 -8.87 15.84
C LEU A 65 -1.41 -9.51 14.94
N THR A 66 -1.66 -9.57 13.63
CA THR A 66 -0.80 -10.26 12.67
C THR A 66 -0.60 -9.40 11.42
N TRP A 67 0.48 -9.63 10.68
CA TRP A 67 0.74 -8.93 9.44
C TRP A 67 -0.41 -9.04 8.42
N PRO A 68 -1.00 -10.23 8.15
CA PRO A 68 -2.13 -10.35 7.22
C PRO A 68 -3.39 -9.62 7.70
N SER A 69 -3.71 -9.67 9.00
CA SER A 69 -4.90 -8.97 9.53
C SER A 69 -4.74 -7.45 9.46
N PHE A 70 -3.52 -6.95 9.67
CA PHE A 70 -3.19 -5.54 9.46
C PHE A 70 -3.36 -5.12 8.00
N LEU A 71 -2.82 -5.88 7.04
CA LEU A 71 -2.97 -5.56 5.61
C LEU A 71 -4.45 -5.50 5.21
N HIS A 72 -5.25 -6.49 5.58
CA HIS A 72 -6.68 -6.52 5.29
C HIS A 72 -7.43 -5.32 5.90
N ALA A 73 -7.13 -4.98 7.16
CA ALA A 73 -7.71 -3.83 7.83
C ALA A 73 -7.31 -2.50 7.17
N LEU A 74 -6.06 -2.39 6.72
CA LEU A 74 -5.54 -1.23 6.01
C LEU A 74 -6.24 -1.05 4.67
N GLU A 75 -6.37 -2.12 3.89
CA GLU A 75 -7.14 -2.11 2.63
C GLU A 75 -8.59 -1.69 2.89
N THR A 76 -9.26 -2.31 3.87
CA THR A 76 -10.66 -2.00 4.17
C THR A 76 -10.87 -0.54 4.59
N ARG A 77 -9.90 0.05 5.29
CA ARG A 77 -10.00 1.43 5.80
C ARG A 77 -9.65 2.49 4.76
N PHE A 78 -8.58 2.26 3.99
CA PHE A 78 -7.96 3.28 3.13
C PHE A 78 -8.13 3.00 1.64
N ALA A 79 -8.57 1.80 1.22
CA ALA A 79 -8.88 1.57 -0.18
C ALA A 79 -9.95 2.57 -0.63
N PRO A 80 -9.84 3.10 -1.85
CA PRO A 80 -10.91 3.90 -2.41
C PRO A 80 -12.22 3.11 -2.31
N SER A 81 -13.27 3.76 -1.81
CA SER A 81 -14.57 3.10 -1.67
C SER A 81 -14.99 2.48 -3.01
N GLN A 82 -15.71 1.35 -2.99
CA GLN A 82 -16.23 0.68 -4.20
C GLN A 82 -17.14 1.57 -5.09
N TYR A 83 -17.41 2.81 -4.70
CA TYR A 83 -18.05 3.83 -5.53
C TYR A 83 -17.11 4.48 -6.55
N GLU A 84 -15.78 4.38 -6.39
CA GLU A 84 -14.86 4.58 -7.51
C GLU A 84 -14.93 3.31 -8.36
N ASP A 85 -15.74 3.32 -9.42
CA ASP A 85 -15.80 2.26 -10.42
C ASP A 85 -14.53 2.36 -11.30
N PRO A 86 -13.44 1.62 -11.00
CA PRO A 86 -12.18 1.77 -11.71
C PRO A 86 -12.33 1.20 -13.13
N LYS A 87 -13.24 0.23 -13.33
CA LYS A 87 -13.61 -0.31 -14.64
C LYS A 87 -14.35 0.74 -15.46
N GLY A 88 -15.28 1.47 -14.87
CA GLY A 88 -15.95 2.60 -15.49
C GLY A 88 -15.01 3.76 -15.80
N ALA A 89 -14.06 4.05 -14.92
CA ALA A 89 -13.01 5.04 -15.15
C ALA A 89 -12.06 4.61 -16.28
N LEU A 90 -11.66 3.34 -16.33
CA LEU A 90 -10.86 2.77 -17.42
C LEU A 90 -11.62 2.80 -18.75
N PHE A 91 -12.90 2.42 -18.73
CA PHE A 91 -13.75 2.42 -19.93
C PHE A 91 -13.96 3.83 -20.48
N LYS A 92 -14.00 4.84 -19.61
CA LYS A 92 -14.13 6.26 -19.99
C LYS A 92 -12.78 6.95 -20.22
N LEU A 93 -11.66 6.27 -19.95
CA LEU A 93 -10.34 6.84 -20.09
C LEU A 93 -10.10 7.17 -21.56
N THR A 94 -9.94 8.45 -21.84
CA THR A 94 -9.70 8.96 -23.19
C THR A 94 -8.47 9.84 -23.15
N GLN A 95 -7.58 9.69 -24.13
CA GLN A 95 -6.38 10.50 -24.21
C GLN A 95 -6.77 11.94 -24.57
N THR A 96 -6.69 12.84 -23.59
CA THR A 96 -6.91 14.29 -23.78
C THR A 96 -5.60 15.07 -23.85
N GLY A 97 -4.49 14.48 -23.38
CA GLY A 97 -3.14 15.06 -23.34
C GLY A 97 -2.08 14.18 -23.97
N SER A 98 -0.89 14.12 -23.37
CA SER A 98 0.20 13.30 -23.91
C SER A 98 -0.06 11.80 -23.74
N VAL A 99 0.53 10.99 -24.61
CA VAL A 99 0.46 9.51 -24.51
C VAL A 99 1.04 9.02 -23.18
N LYS A 100 2.06 9.71 -22.66
CA LYS A 100 2.71 9.37 -21.37
C LYS A 100 1.76 9.54 -20.19
N ASP A 101 0.99 10.62 -20.17
CA ASP A 101 0.02 10.88 -19.10
C ASP A 101 -1.14 9.87 -19.15
N TYR A 102 -1.61 9.55 -20.35
CA TYR A 102 -2.62 8.51 -20.56
C TYR A 102 -2.12 7.14 -20.09
N GLN A 103 -0.88 6.77 -20.42
CA GLN A 103 -0.30 5.50 -19.99
C GLN A 103 -0.21 5.40 -18.46
N GLY A 104 0.23 6.47 -17.78
CA GLY A 104 0.26 6.49 -16.32
C GLY A 104 -1.13 6.32 -15.69
N GLN A 105 -2.15 6.98 -16.24
CA GLN A 105 -3.54 6.80 -15.77
C GLN A 105 -4.07 5.39 -16.05
N PHE A 106 -3.74 4.82 -17.20
CA PHE A 106 -4.11 3.44 -17.56
C PHE A 106 -3.48 2.44 -16.59
N GLU A 107 -2.19 2.53 -16.30
CA GLU A 107 -1.49 1.63 -15.37
C GLU A 107 -2.06 1.70 -13.95
N LEU A 108 -2.36 2.91 -13.46
CA LEU A 108 -3.03 3.11 -12.16
C LEU A 108 -4.41 2.45 -12.10
N LEU A 109 -5.22 2.60 -13.15
CA LEU A 109 -6.57 2.03 -13.22
C LEU A 109 -6.55 0.52 -13.43
N ALA A 110 -5.63 0.00 -14.27
CA ALA A 110 -5.47 -1.42 -14.52
C ALA A 110 -5.06 -2.19 -13.26
N ASN A 111 -4.11 -1.65 -12.48
CA ASN A 111 -3.68 -2.25 -11.21
C ASN A 111 -4.83 -2.37 -10.18
N ARG A 112 -5.88 -1.55 -10.31
CA ARG A 112 -7.08 -1.59 -9.45
C ARG A 112 -8.16 -2.58 -9.92
N ILE A 113 -8.03 -3.16 -11.12
CA ILE A 113 -9.04 -4.07 -11.71
C ILE A 113 -8.62 -5.54 -11.62
N THR A 114 -7.32 -5.81 -11.61
CA THR A 114 -6.74 -7.16 -11.49
C THR A 114 -6.39 -7.59 -10.06
N GLY A 115 -6.79 -6.81 -9.05
CA GLY A 115 -6.70 -7.17 -7.63
C GLY A 115 -7.97 -7.84 -7.13
#